data_AF-A0A453CQ10-F1
#
_entry.id   AF-A0A453CQ10-F1
#
_cell.length_a   1.000
_cell.length_b   1.000
_cell.length_c   1.000
_cell.angle_alpha   90.00
_cell.angle_beta   90.00
_cell.angle_gamma   90.00
#
_symmetry.space_group_name_H-M   'P 1'
#
loop_
_entity.id
_entity.type
_entity.pdbx_description
1 polymer ?
#
loop_
_entity_poly.entity_id
_entity_poly.type
_entity_poly.pdbx_seq_one_letter_code
_entity_poly.pdbx_strand_id
1 'polypeptide(L)'
;MVFFDIADPRITSDKLCQVLERRNVLAMPGSSKSVRLVIHYQISDSDVQYTLTCIEKAVEEILSGNAKFEHLTNGSTTNSYGH
;
A
#
# COMPACT_ATOMS: atom_id res chain seq x y z
N MET A 1 -9.32 -10.24 4.94
CA MET A 1 -8.87 -9.17 4.02
C MET A 1 -9.31 -7.84 4.60
N VAL A 2 -8.43 -6.84 4.62
CA VAL A 2 -8.71 -5.52 5.18
C VAL A 2 -8.60 -4.47 4.08
N PHE A 3 -9.52 -3.52 4.05
CA PHE A 3 -9.52 -2.40 3.13
C PHE A 3 -9.32 -1.09 3.89
N PHE A 4 -8.50 -0.22 3.34
CA PHE A 4 -8.33 1.15 3.81
C PHE A 4 -8.75 2.11 2.71
N ASP A 5 -9.64 3.02 3.05
CA ASP A 5 -9.99 4.15 2.19
C ASP A 5 -8.99 5.29 2.40
N ILE A 6 -8.61 5.92 1.30
CA ILE A 6 -7.68 7.04 1.28
C ILE A 6 -8.50 8.32 1.23
N ALA A 7 -8.60 8.99 2.38
CA ALA A 7 -9.31 10.27 2.48
C ALA A 7 -8.49 11.44 1.93
N ASP A 8 -7.15 11.43 2.09
CA ASP A 8 -6.31 12.56 1.65
C ASP A 8 -6.12 12.54 0.13
N PRO A 9 -6.47 13.64 -0.59
CA PRO A 9 -6.37 13.68 -2.05
C PRO A 9 -4.93 13.60 -2.56
N ARG A 10 -3.93 13.99 -1.76
CA ARG A 10 -2.50 13.98 -2.12
C ARG A 10 -1.92 12.58 -2.16
N ILE A 11 -2.58 11.64 -1.49
CA ILE A 11 -2.20 10.24 -1.44
C ILE A 11 -2.98 9.49 -2.52
N THR A 12 -2.24 8.68 -3.29
CA THR A 12 -2.81 7.73 -4.24
C THR A 12 -2.51 6.31 -3.78
N SER A 13 -3.36 5.37 -4.16
CA SER A 13 -3.18 3.94 -3.88
C SER A 13 -1.81 3.45 -4.33
N ASP A 14 -1.36 3.82 -5.53
CA ASP A 14 -0.10 3.37 -6.10
C ASP A 14 1.12 3.90 -5.33
N LYS A 15 1.10 5.18 -4.95
CA LYS A 15 2.18 5.78 -4.15
C LYS A 15 2.30 5.09 -2.80
N LEU A 16 1.17 4.84 -2.14
CA LEU A 16 1.16 4.15 -0.86
C LEU A 16 1.65 2.71 -0.99
N CYS A 17 1.22 1.98 -2.01
CA CYS A 17 1.66 0.60 -2.24
C CYS A 17 3.18 0.53 -2.51
N GLN A 18 3.74 1.42 -3.34
CA GLN A 18 5.19 1.45 -3.60
C GLN A 18 6.02 1.66 -2.33
N VAL A 19 5.61 2.59 -1.45
CA VAL A 19 6.37 2.87 -0.22
C VAL A 19 6.27 1.69 0.76
N LEU A 20 5.10 1.05 0.86
CA LEU A 20 4.89 -0.12 1.70
C LEU A 20 5.69 -1.34 1.22
N GLU A 21 5.75 -1.57 -0.09
CA GLU A 21 6.49 -2.69 -0.68
C GLU A 21 7.98 -2.65 -0.31
N ARG A 22 8.60 -1.46 -0.33
CA ARG A 22 10.00 -1.27 0.10
C ARG A 22 10.24 -1.55 1.58
N ARG A 23 9.17 -1.58 2.37
CA ARG A 23 9.17 -1.91 3.80
C ARG A 23 8.69 -3.34 4.04
N ASN A 24 8.66 -4.18 3.01
CA ASN A 24 8.20 -5.57 3.05
C ASN A 24 6.74 -5.72 3.50
N VAL A 25 5.91 -4.69 3.28
CA VAL A 25 4.47 -4.75 3.52
C VAL A 25 3.77 -4.83 2.17
N LEU A 26 3.21 -6.00 1.85
CA LEU A 26 2.49 -6.20 0.60
C LEU A 26 1.07 -5.62 0.72
N ALA A 27 0.80 -4.61 -0.10
CA ALA A 27 -0.51 -4.02 -0.26
C ALA A 27 -0.81 -3.89 -1.76
N MET A 28 -2.10 -3.89 -2.12
CA MET A 28 -2.50 -3.72 -3.51
C MET A 28 -3.55 -2.62 -3.64
N PRO A 29 -3.58 -1.88 -4.75
CA PRO A 29 -4.69 -0.98 -5.04
C PRO A 29 -6.02 -1.75 -5.09
N GLY A 30 -7.01 -1.30 -4.30
CA GLY A 30 -8.41 -1.73 -4.43
C GLY A 30 -9.17 -0.86 -5.43
N SER A 31 -8.86 0.44 -5.44
CA SER A 31 -9.31 1.46 -6.39
C SER A 31 -8.29 2.62 -6.37
N SER A 32 -8.55 3.72 -7.08
CA SER A 32 -7.70 4.92 -7.01
C SER A 32 -7.65 5.56 -5.61
N LYS A 33 -8.62 5.23 -4.74
CA LYS A 33 -8.78 5.77 -3.39
C LYS A 33 -8.92 4.69 -2.32
N SER A 34 -8.54 3.46 -2.60
CA SER A 34 -8.51 2.41 -1.59
C SER A 34 -7.36 1.44 -1.80
N VAL A 35 -6.86 0.90 -0.70
CA VAL A 35 -5.80 -0.12 -0.67
C VAL A 35 -6.33 -1.33 0.07
N ARG A 36 -6.03 -2.51 -0.47
CA ARG A 36 -6.31 -3.79 0.18
C ARG A 36 -5.03 -4.37 0.79
N LEU A 37 -5.16 -4.87 2.02
CA LEU A 37 -4.16 -5.72 2.65
C LEU A 37 -4.68 -7.15 2.72
N VAL A 38 -3.85 -8.07 2.22
CA VAL A 38 -4.05 -9.50 2.37
C VAL A 38 -3.25 -9.94 3.59
N ILE A 39 -3.96 -10.25 4.67
CA ILE A 39 -3.38 -10.64 5.95
C ILE A 39 -3.63 -12.13 6.13
N HIS A 40 -2.58 -12.88 6.44
CA HIS A 40 -2.71 -14.29 6.80
C HIS A 40 -3.33 -14.40 8.21
N TYR A 41 -4.17 -15.41 8.45
CA TYR A 41 -4.86 -15.56 9.74
C TYR A 41 -3.91 -15.79 10.93
N GLN A 42 -2.65 -16.15 10.66
CA GLN A 42 -1.60 -16.37 11.66
C GLN A 42 -0.66 -15.16 11.83
N ILE A 43 -1.05 -13.97 11.39
CA ILE A 43 -0.25 -12.77 11.64
C ILE A 43 -0.07 -12.58 13.15
N SER A 44 1.14 -12.26 13.58
CA SER A 44 1.41 -11.98 14.98
C SER A 44 1.00 -10.55 15.35
N ASP A 45 0.75 -10.28 16.63
CA ASP A 45 0.50 -8.92 17.12
C ASP A 45 1.66 -7.97 16.78
N SER A 46 2.90 -8.45 16.86
CA SER A 46 4.08 -7.68 16.46
C SER A 46 4.08 -7.32 14.98
N ASP A 47 3.68 -8.25 14.10
CA ASP A 47 3.61 -7.99 12.65
C ASP A 47 2.47 -7.02 12.33
N VAL A 48 1.35 -7.09 13.06
CA VAL A 48 0.27 -6.10 12.97
C VAL A 48 0.78 -4.71 13.34
N GLN A 49 1.45 -4.58 14.49
CA GLN A 49 2.01 -3.29 14.94
C GLN A 49 3.07 -2.75 13.98
N TYR A 50 3.93 -3.63 13.47
CA TYR A 50 4.92 -3.28 12.45
C TYR A 50 4.24 -2.75 11.19
N THR A 51 3.20 -3.45 10.70
CA THR A 51 2.45 -3.06 9.52
C THR A 51 1.79 -1.68 9.70
N LEU A 52 1.16 -1.43 10.86
CA LEU A 52 0.55 -0.13 11.16
C LEU A 52 1.59 1.00 11.20
N THR A 53 2.72 0.78 11.88
CA THR A 53 3.84 1.74 11.93
C THR A 53 4.37 2.05 10.53
N CYS A 54 4.48 1.03 9.67
CA CYS A 54 4.90 1.20 8.29
C CYS A 54 3.91 2.04 7.48
N ILE A 55 2.60 1.87 7.69
CA ILE A 55 1.55 2.69 7.05
C ILE A 55 1.66 4.15 7.50
N GLU A 56 1.75 4.42 8.80
CA GLU A 56 1.87 5.77 9.34
C GLU A 56 3.07 6.51 8.76
N LYS A 57 4.25 5.89 8.84
CA LYS A 57 5.48 6.47 8.29
C LYS A 57 5.45 6.59 6.76
N ALA A 58 4.67 5.77 6.05
CA ALA A 58 4.54 5.88 4.60
C ALA A 58 3.66 7.09 4.23
N VAL A 59 2.57 7.29 4.97
CA VAL A 59 1.72 8.48 4.84
C VAL A 59 2.53 9.74 5.12
N GLU A 60 3.31 9.77 6.20
CA GLU A 60 4.19 10.89 6.52
C GLU A 60 5.19 11.17 5.38
N GLU A 61 5.90 10.15 4.90
CA GLU A 61 6.88 10.28 3.81
C GLU A 61 6.28 10.86 2.52
N ILE A 62 5.07 10.42 2.16
CA ILE A 62 4.33 10.91 0.99
C ILE A 62 3.93 12.38 1.20
N LEU A 63 3.41 12.73 2.38
CA LEU A 63 2.93 14.08 2.67
C LEU A 63 4.07 15.09 2.84
N SER A 64 5.24 14.66 3.30
CA SER A 64 6.45 15.49 3.36
C SER A 64 7.13 15.69 2.01
N GLY A 65 6.70 14.97 0.95
CA GLY A 65 7.33 15.03 -0.37
C GLY A 65 8.71 14.34 -0.45
N ASN A 66 9.08 13.59 0.58
CA ASN A 66 10.36 12.88 0.66
C ASN A 66 10.33 11.52 -0.03
N ALA A 67 9.14 11.03 -0.38
CA ALA A 67 8.97 9.75 -1.04
C ALA A 67 9.56 9.78 -2.45
N LYS A 68 10.59 8.96 -2.66
CA LYS A 68 11.10 8.67 -4.02
C LYS A 68 10.13 7.68 -4.66
N PHE A 69 9.53 7.99 -5.80
CA PHE A 69 8.69 7.02 -6.51
C PHE A 69 9.45 6.52 -7.72
N GLU A 70 9.40 5.20 -7.96
CA GLU A 70 9.92 4.67 -9.22
C GLU A 70 8.85 4.86 -10.28
N HIS A 71 9.29 5.23 -11.48
CA HIS A 71 8.40 5.35 -12.63
C HIS A 71 7.99 3.94 -13.02
N LEU A 72 6.76 3.55 -12.67
CA LEU A 72 6.13 2.33 -13.19
C LEU A 72 5.99 2.52 -14.70
N THR A 73 6.97 2.04 -15.47
CA THR A 73 6.75 1.83 -16.90
C THR A 73 5.63 0.81 -17.00
N ASN A 74 4.68 1.06 -17.91
CA ASN A 74 3.48 0.27 -18.12
C ASN A 74 3.83 -1.20 -18.47
N GLY A 75 4.19 -1.98 -17.47
CA GLY A 75 4.18 -3.43 -17.52
C GLY A 75 2.74 -3.84 -17.31
N SER A 76 2.02 -4.07 -18.41
CA SER A 76 0.80 -4.86 -18.43
C SER A 76 1.06 -6.17 -17.68
N THR A 77 0.77 -6.20 -16.39
CA THR A 77 0.45 -7.45 -15.70
C THR A 77 -1.05 -7.59 -15.90
N THR A 78 -1.39 -8.28 -16.98
CA THR A 78 -2.66 -8.97 -17.14
C THR A 78 -2.84 -9.90 -15.94
N ASN A 79 -3.34 -9.35 -14.83
CA ASN A 79 -3.88 -10.13 -13.74
C ASN A 79 -5.29 -10.56 -14.16
N SER A 80 -5.35 -11.51 -15.08
CA SER A 80 -6.55 -12.30 -15.35
C SER A 80 -6.79 -13.21 -14.16
N TYR A 81 -7.44 -12.68 -13.13
CA TYR A 81 -8.22 -13.49 -12.21
C TYR A 81 -9.68 -13.22 -12.55
N GLY A 82 -10.27 -14.21 -13.22
CA GLY A 82 -11.63 -14.15 -13.75
C GLY A 82 -12.65 -13.88 -12.65
N HIS A 83 -13.69 -13.16 -13.06
CA HIS A 83 -15.00 -13.22 -12.43
C HIS A 83 -16.00 -13.74 -13.46
#